data_AF-A0A1H2WFI2-F1
#
_entry.id   AF-A0A1H2WFI2-F1
#
_cell.length_a   1.000
_cell.length_b   1.000
_cell.length_c   1.000
_cell.angle_alpha   90.00
_cell.angle_beta   90.00
_cell.angle_gamma   90.00
#
_symmetry.space_group_name_H-M   'P 1'
#
loop_
_entity.id
_entity.type
_entity.pdbx_description
1 polymer ?
#
loop_
_entity_poly.entity_id
_entity_poly.type
_entity_poly.pdbx_seq_one_letter_code
_entity_poly.pdbx_strand_id
1 'polypeptide(L)'
;MEKTDVASEEDIDIDDILEDEEDDDLIAKAEAYESRVSGCPIEGHNGSWDGFRGNSMWRPDREAVPTRYNPDGLTWGQILDKYGIEGIEYKDGDPDFSPISKGEVEIDDFTDDRSSNFAQVDEALEKQKGCPPEDVKKWREENGYTWHECRDCKTMQKVPREVHNNMDHSGGVSEYKKNHSSEGGES
;
A
#
# COMPACT_ATOMS: atom_id res chain seq x y z
N MET A 1 -59.29 41.67 20.19
CA MET A 1 -58.91 42.16 18.86
C MET A 1 -57.42 41.88 18.72
N GLU A 2 -57.11 40.96 17.83
CA GLU A 2 -55.78 40.48 17.46
C GLU A 2 -54.79 41.60 17.13
N LYS A 3 -53.50 41.27 17.23
CA LYS A 3 -52.62 41.11 16.06
C LYS A 3 -51.40 40.29 16.46
N THR A 4 -51.34 39.08 15.94
CA THR A 4 -50.13 38.24 15.87
C THR A 4 -49.42 38.58 14.57
N ASP A 5 -48.22 39.15 14.64
CA ASP A 5 -47.35 39.35 13.48
C ASP A 5 -46.63 38.04 13.17
N VAL A 6 -46.98 37.46 12.03
CA VAL A 6 -46.28 36.35 11.38
C VAL A 6 -44.97 36.91 10.82
N ALA A 7 -43.84 36.39 11.31
CA ALA A 7 -42.56 36.54 10.64
C ALA A 7 -42.59 35.66 9.38
N SER A 8 -42.30 36.26 8.23
CA SER A 8 -42.14 35.59 6.95
C SER A 8 -40.99 34.58 7.02
N GLU A 9 -41.29 33.34 6.70
CA GLU A 9 -40.30 32.32 6.35
C GLU A 9 -39.62 32.80 5.08
N GLU A 10 -38.31 33.08 5.14
CA GLU A 10 -37.51 33.25 3.93
C GLU A 10 -37.43 31.87 3.27
N ASP A 11 -38.03 31.75 2.09
CA ASP A 11 -37.89 30.57 1.23
C ASP A 11 -36.40 30.44 0.88
N ILE A 12 -35.68 29.58 1.61
CA ILE A 12 -34.34 29.15 1.22
C ILE A 12 -34.53 28.30 -0.03
N ASP A 13 -34.14 28.84 -1.17
CA ASP A 13 -34.19 28.15 -2.45
C ASP A 13 -33.29 26.92 -2.35
N ILE A 14 -33.88 25.72 -2.40
CA ILE A 14 -33.16 24.46 -2.17
C ILE A 14 -32.14 24.18 -3.30
N ASP A 15 -32.32 24.85 -4.44
CA ASP A 15 -31.40 24.81 -5.58
C ASP A 15 -30.10 25.61 -5.31
N ASP A 16 -30.09 26.55 -4.36
CA ASP A 16 -28.90 27.34 -3.96
C ASP A 16 -28.06 26.61 -2.89
N ILE A 17 -28.51 25.43 -2.42
CA ILE A 17 -27.77 24.55 -1.49
C ILE A 17 -26.99 23.46 -2.26
N LEU A 18 -27.24 23.27 -3.56
CA LEU A 18 -26.82 22.08 -4.31
C LEU A 18 -25.76 22.30 -5.38
N GLU A 19 -25.11 23.46 -5.45
CA GLU A 19 -24.10 23.73 -6.49
C GLU A 19 -22.85 24.45 -5.95
N ASP A 20 -22.15 23.85 -4.99
CA ASP A 20 -20.76 24.24 -4.70
C ASP A 20 -19.79 23.25 -5.35
N GLU A 21 -18.99 23.71 -6.32
CA GLU A 21 -17.90 22.94 -6.98
C GLU A 21 -16.91 22.30 -5.96
N GLU A 22 -16.92 22.76 -4.70
CA GLU A 22 -16.15 22.18 -3.59
C GLU A 22 -16.62 20.75 -3.23
N ASP A 23 -17.91 20.42 -3.37
CA ASP A 23 -18.44 19.08 -3.06
C ASP A 23 -18.01 18.04 -4.09
N ASP A 24 -17.93 18.40 -5.37
CA ASP A 24 -17.44 17.52 -6.44
C ASP A 24 -15.94 17.18 -6.26
N ASP A 25 -15.11 18.15 -5.87
CA ASP A 25 -13.69 17.92 -5.58
C ASP A 25 -13.50 17.05 -4.31
N LEU A 26 -14.36 17.21 -3.30
CA LEU A 26 -14.36 16.35 -2.11
C LEU A 26 -14.77 14.91 -2.44
N ILE A 27 -15.80 14.73 -3.27
CA ILE A 27 -16.23 13.41 -3.76
C ILE A 27 -15.09 12.77 -4.56
N ALA A 28 -14.50 13.48 -5.51
CA ALA A 28 -13.38 12.97 -6.32
C ALA A 28 -12.18 12.58 -5.45
N LYS A 29 -11.85 13.36 -4.43
CA LYS A 29 -10.79 13.01 -3.45
C LYS A 29 -11.14 11.78 -2.62
N ALA A 30 -12.40 11.64 -2.19
CA ALA A 30 -12.85 10.47 -1.45
C ALA A 30 -12.81 9.20 -2.32
N GLU A 31 -13.27 9.27 -3.56
CA GLU A 31 -13.19 8.14 -4.51
C GLU A 31 -11.74 7.76 -4.83
N ALA A 32 -10.88 8.75 -5.04
CA ALA A 32 -9.45 8.53 -5.25
C ALA A 32 -8.81 7.86 -4.02
N TYR A 33 -9.21 8.27 -2.81
CA TYR A 33 -8.75 7.66 -1.57
C TYR A 33 -9.22 6.21 -1.41
N GLU A 34 -10.51 5.95 -1.60
CA GLU A 34 -11.10 4.59 -1.53
C GLU A 34 -10.43 3.64 -2.53
N SER A 35 -10.16 4.12 -3.75
CA SER A 35 -9.42 3.38 -4.77
C SER A 35 -8.01 3.00 -4.29
N ARG A 36 -7.30 3.91 -3.62
CA ARG A 36 -5.95 3.67 -3.08
C ARG A 36 -5.93 2.66 -1.94
N VAL A 37 -6.92 2.71 -1.04
CA VAL A 37 -6.97 1.83 0.14
C VAL A 37 -7.68 0.50 -0.11
N SER A 38 -8.27 0.33 -1.30
CA SER A 38 -9.00 -0.89 -1.70
C SER A 38 -8.17 -2.17 -1.52
N GLY A 39 -6.85 -2.08 -1.74
CA GLY A 39 -5.91 -3.19 -1.58
C GLY A 39 -5.37 -3.38 -0.15
N CYS A 40 -5.69 -2.50 0.81
CA CYS A 40 -5.20 -2.60 2.18
C CYS A 40 -5.95 -3.68 2.99
N PRO A 41 -5.39 -4.14 4.13
CA PRO A 41 -6.09 -5.05 5.02
C PRO A 41 -7.46 -4.55 5.48
N ILE A 42 -8.38 -5.48 5.74
CA ILE A 42 -9.77 -5.20 6.12
C ILE A 42 -9.93 -5.37 7.62
N GLU A 43 -10.52 -4.38 8.29
CA GLU A 43 -10.81 -4.41 9.73
C GLU A 43 -11.50 -5.72 10.15
N GLY A 44 -10.99 -6.36 11.21
CA GLY A 44 -11.53 -7.61 11.74
C GLY A 44 -11.16 -8.87 10.93
N HIS A 45 -10.50 -8.75 9.77
CA HIS A 45 -9.98 -9.88 9.00
C HIS A 45 -8.52 -10.14 9.35
N ASN A 46 -8.29 -10.89 10.45
CA ASN A 46 -6.96 -11.24 10.98
C ASN A 46 -6.13 -10.03 11.44
N GLY A 47 -6.79 -8.99 11.92
CA GLY A 47 -6.15 -7.81 12.51
C GLY A 47 -7.11 -6.63 12.65
N SER A 48 -6.55 -5.50 13.05
CA SER A 48 -7.26 -4.24 13.24
C SER A 48 -6.38 -3.04 12.90
N TRP A 49 -6.99 -1.97 12.41
CA TRP A 49 -6.36 -0.66 12.27
C TRP A 49 -6.40 0.08 13.60
N ASP A 50 -5.35 0.83 13.92
CA ASP A 50 -5.36 1.77 15.06
C ASP A 50 -5.81 3.19 14.69
N GLY A 51 -6.21 3.39 13.43
CA GLY A 51 -6.81 4.61 12.91
C GLY A 51 -7.54 4.38 11.60
N PHE A 52 -7.43 5.32 10.66
CA PHE A 52 -8.03 5.19 9.34
C PHE A 52 -7.33 4.11 8.51
N ARG A 53 -8.11 3.22 7.89
CA ARG A 53 -7.63 2.17 6.99
C ARG A 53 -6.75 2.79 5.90
N GLY A 54 -5.51 2.30 5.77
CA GLY A 54 -4.55 2.78 4.78
C GLY A 54 -3.80 4.08 5.15
N ASN A 55 -4.05 4.67 6.32
CA ASN A 55 -3.39 5.88 6.84
C ASN A 55 -3.09 5.77 8.35
N SER A 56 -2.87 4.56 8.83
CA SER A 56 -2.54 4.26 10.23
C SER A 56 -1.84 2.91 10.30
N MET A 57 -1.58 2.41 11.51
CA MET A 57 -0.94 1.10 11.66
C MET A 57 -1.97 -0.01 11.54
N TRP A 58 -1.69 -0.96 10.67
CA TRP A 58 -2.33 -2.26 10.68
C TRP A 58 -1.66 -3.17 11.71
N ARG A 59 -2.45 -3.71 12.63
CA ARG A 59 -2.02 -4.63 13.67
C ARG A 59 -2.60 -6.01 13.40
N PRO A 60 -1.81 -6.95 12.82
CA PRO A 60 -2.26 -8.31 12.62
C PRO A 60 -2.62 -8.99 13.95
N ASP A 61 -3.64 -9.85 13.93
CA ASP A 61 -4.00 -10.66 15.10
C ASP A 61 -2.83 -11.57 15.45
N ARG A 62 -2.22 -11.33 16.62
CA ARG A 62 -1.01 -12.02 17.07
C ARG A 62 -1.18 -13.53 17.20
N GLU A 63 -2.40 -14.02 17.42
CA GLU A 63 -2.68 -15.45 17.55
C GLU A 63 -2.97 -16.11 16.20
N ALA A 64 -3.25 -15.32 15.15
CA ALA A 64 -3.51 -15.85 13.82
C ALA A 64 -2.22 -16.34 13.15
N VAL A 65 -2.35 -17.40 12.36
CA VAL A 65 -1.28 -17.95 11.52
C VAL A 65 -1.47 -17.45 10.08
N PRO A 66 -0.55 -16.64 9.53
CA PRO A 66 -0.61 -16.23 8.14
C PRO A 66 -0.60 -17.43 7.19
N THR A 67 -1.41 -17.37 6.14
CA THR A 67 -1.74 -18.52 5.28
C THR A 67 -1.00 -18.53 3.93
N ARG A 68 -0.32 -17.45 3.56
CA ARG A 68 0.44 -17.37 2.30
C ARG A 68 1.86 -17.93 2.52
N TYR A 69 2.90 -17.10 2.48
CA TYR A 69 4.27 -17.60 2.71
C TYR A 69 4.58 -17.60 4.21
N ASN A 70 4.68 -18.77 4.82
CA ASN A 70 5.03 -18.95 6.23
C ASN A 70 5.63 -20.36 6.44
N PRO A 71 6.89 -20.58 6.03
CA PRO A 71 7.49 -21.92 6.00
C PRO A 71 7.60 -22.56 7.39
N ASP A 72 7.73 -21.74 8.43
CA ASP A 72 7.92 -22.17 9.81
C ASP A 72 6.59 -22.26 10.60
N GLY A 73 5.45 -21.92 9.97
CA GLY A 73 4.12 -21.99 10.59
C GLY A 73 3.96 -21.06 11.80
N LEU A 74 4.68 -19.93 11.81
CA LEU A 74 4.68 -18.98 12.92
C LEU A 74 3.35 -18.22 13.01
N THR A 75 2.95 -17.84 14.21
CA THR A 75 1.86 -16.86 14.38
C THR A 75 2.35 -15.46 14.02
N TRP A 76 1.43 -14.53 13.77
CA TRP A 76 1.79 -13.12 13.60
C TRP A 76 2.54 -12.56 14.80
N GLY A 77 2.18 -12.94 16.04
CA GLY A 77 2.90 -12.50 17.22
C GLY A 77 4.38 -12.88 17.17
N GLN A 78 4.69 -14.11 16.76
CA GLN A 78 6.07 -14.57 16.60
C GLN A 78 6.81 -13.86 15.46
N ILE A 79 6.13 -13.61 14.34
CA ILE A 79 6.71 -12.88 13.19
C ILE A 79 7.00 -11.42 13.57
N LEU A 80 6.06 -10.75 14.23
CA LEU A 80 6.21 -9.37 14.69
C LEU A 80 7.38 -9.26 15.67
N ASP A 81 7.48 -10.16 16.65
CA ASP A 81 8.56 -10.18 17.63
C ASP A 81 9.92 -10.49 16.96
N LYS A 82 9.96 -11.41 15.98
CA LYS A 82 11.15 -11.75 15.19
C LYS A 82 11.74 -10.54 14.46
N TYR A 83 10.88 -9.65 13.97
CA TYR A 83 11.28 -8.45 13.24
C TYR A 83 11.30 -7.18 14.10
N GLY A 84 10.91 -7.26 15.37
CA GLY A 84 10.91 -6.13 16.30
C GLY A 84 9.92 -5.03 15.91
N ILE A 85 8.77 -5.40 15.34
CA ILE A 85 7.71 -4.48 14.92
C ILE A 85 6.40 -4.81 15.66
N GLU A 86 5.53 -3.83 15.82
CA GLU A 86 4.21 -4.03 16.45
C GLU A 86 3.08 -4.22 15.44
N GLY A 87 3.34 -3.89 14.18
CA GLY A 87 2.39 -3.82 13.08
C GLY A 87 3.08 -3.24 11.84
N ILE A 88 2.30 -2.93 10.82
CA ILE A 88 2.78 -2.28 9.59
C ILE A 88 2.09 -0.93 9.49
N GLU A 89 2.87 0.14 9.45
CA GLU A 89 2.33 1.48 9.20
C GLU A 89 1.87 1.58 7.75
N TYR A 90 0.75 2.24 7.50
CA TYR A 90 0.32 2.57 6.14
C TYR A 90 0.17 4.08 5.97
N LYS A 91 0.51 4.55 4.78
CA LYS A 91 0.28 5.93 4.35
C LYS A 91 -0.29 5.93 2.94
N ASP A 92 -1.45 6.55 2.76
CA ASP A 92 -2.15 6.65 1.47
C ASP A 92 -2.33 5.29 0.76
N GLY A 93 -2.60 4.27 1.57
CA GLY A 93 -2.79 2.88 1.15
C GLY A 93 -1.50 2.09 0.89
N ASP A 94 -0.32 2.69 1.04
CA ASP A 94 0.96 2.00 0.91
C ASP A 94 1.50 1.53 2.26
N PRO A 95 1.94 0.26 2.37
CA PRO A 95 2.63 -0.24 3.55
C PRO A 95 4.05 0.31 3.65
N ASP A 96 4.47 0.75 4.83
CA ASP A 96 5.85 1.07 5.13
C ASP A 96 6.60 -0.16 5.64
N PHE A 97 7.42 -0.75 4.77
CA PHE A 97 8.31 -1.86 5.13
C PHE A 97 9.72 -1.42 5.52
N SER A 98 10.00 -0.12 5.56
CA SER A 98 11.33 0.41 5.89
C SER A 98 11.89 -0.14 7.23
N PRO A 99 11.09 -0.32 8.31
CA PRO A 99 11.58 -0.88 9.56
C PRO A 99 12.14 -2.31 9.45
N ILE A 100 11.69 -3.08 8.46
CA ILE A 100 12.08 -4.48 8.25
C ILE A 100 12.90 -4.68 6.96
N SER A 101 13.18 -3.60 6.23
CA SER A 101 13.96 -3.62 5.01
C SER A 101 15.44 -3.86 5.30
N LYS A 102 16.09 -4.71 4.50
CA LYS A 102 17.53 -4.99 4.54
C LYS A 102 18.31 -4.36 3.39
N GLY A 103 17.72 -3.37 2.75
CA GLY A 103 18.34 -2.60 1.68
C GLY A 103 17.31 -2.08 0.70
N GLU A 104 17.67 -0.96 0.09
CA GLU A 104 16.86 -0.26 -0.89
C GLU A 104 17.72 0.05 -2.11
N VAL A 105 17.11 -0.05 -3.27
CA VAL A 105 17.77 0.14 -4.57
C VAL A 105 16.78 0.82 -5.49
N GLU A 106 17.23 1.83 -6.20
CA GLU A 106 16.46 2.41 -7.29
C GLU A 106 16.85 1.74 -8.61
N ILE A 107 15.85 1.47 -9.46
CA ILE A 107 16.04 1.02 -10.83
C ILE A 107 15.58 2.09 -11.82
N ASP A 108 16.21 2.15 -12.98
CA ASP A 108 15.94 3.20 -13.98
C ASP A 108 14.80 2.84 -14.93
N ASP A 109 14.64 1.56 -15.28
CA ASP A 109 13.68 1.08 -16.29
C ASP A 109 12.61 0.18 -15.64
N PHE A 110 11.86 0.73 -14.67
CA PHE A 110 10.80 -0.02 -14.02
C PHE A 110 9.70 -0.40 -15.03
N THR A 111 9.28 -1.66 -14.99
CA THR A 111 8.29 -2.23 -15.92
C THR A 111 7.13 -2.89 -15.19
N ASP A 112 6.14 -3.38 -15.94
CA ASP A 112 5.07 -4.21 -15.39
C ASP A 112 5.43 -5.70 -15.25
N ASP A 113 6.62 -6.11 -15.71
CA ASP A 113 7.20 -7.43 -15.47
C ASP A 113 8.10 -7.42 -14.23
N ARG A 114 7.60 -8.07 -13.17
CA ARG A 114 8.33 -8.25 -11.92
C ARG A 114 9.68 -8.92 -12.12
N SER A 115 9.79 -9.85 -13.07
CA SER A 115 11.04 -10.60 -13.28
C SER A 115 12.13 -9.67 -13.83
N SER A 116 11.79 -8.81 -14.78
CA SER A 116 12.65 -7.74 -15.28
C SER A 116 13.08 -6.79 -14.16
N ASN A 117 12.14 -6.30 -13.35
CA ASN A 117 12.45 -5.39 -12.24
C ASN A 117 13.40 -6.05 -11.23
N PHE A 118 13.20 -7.32 -10.90
CA PHE A 118 14.05 -8.06 -9.96
C PHE A 118 15.47 -8.24 -10.52
N ALA A 119 15.61 -8.51 -11.82
CA ALA A 119 16.91 -8.62 -12.48
C ALA A 119 17.69 -7.30 -12.41
N GLN A 120 17.02 -6.18 -12.69
CA GLN A 120 17.63 -4.84 -12.61
C GLN A 120 18.14 -4.52 -11.19
N VAL A 121 17.38 -4.88 -10.15
CA VAL A 121 17.81 -4.66 -8.76
C VAL A 121 19.02 -5.52 -8.40
N ASP A 122 19.00 -6.79 -8.80
CA ASP A 122 20.10 -7.70 -8.52
C ASP A 122 21.40 -7.20 -9.22
N GLU A 123 21.32 -6.64 -10.44
CA GLU A 123 22.43 -5.96 -11.14
C GLU A 123 22.86 -4.64 -10.49
N ALA A 124 21.91 -3.82 -10.04
CA ALA A 124 22.23 -2.56 -9.36
C ALA A 124 22.95 -2.80 -8.03
N LEU A 125 22.61 -3.88 -7.30
CA LEU A 125 23.32 -4.27 -6.08
C LEU A 125 24.72 -4.80 -6.30
N GLU A 126 24.97 -5.47 -7.42
CA GLU A 126 26.33 -5.84 -7.81
C GLU A 126 27.22 -4.60 -7.85
N LYS A 127 26.77 -3.52 -8.48
CA LYS A 127 27.54 -2.27 -8.58
C LYS A 127 27.80 -1.65 -7.21
N GLN A 128 26.87 -1.76 -6.26
CA GLN A 128 27.00 -1.18 -4.93
C GLN A 128 27.85 -2.01 -3.96
N LYS A 129 27.72 -3.34 -4.01
CA LYS A 129 28.30 -4.26 -3.01
C LYS A 129 29.44 -5.13 -3.54
N GLY A 130 29.65 -5.14 -4.86
CA GLY A 130 30.66 -5.97 -5.52
C GLY A 130 30.36 -7.48 -5.46
N CYS A 131 29.10 -7.86 -5.22
CA CYS A 131 28.67 -9.26 -5.21
C CYS A 131 27.91 -9.61 -6.51
N PRO A 132 28.13 -10.79 -7.09
CA PRO A 132 27.37 -11.25 -8.26
C PRO A 132 25.84 -11.19 -8.05
N PRO A 133 25.04 -10.84 -9.07
CA PRO A 133 23.57 -10.81 -8.98
C PRO A 133 22.96 -12.16 -8.53
N GLU A 134 23.57 -13.27 -8.95
CA GLU A 134 23.21 -14.62 -8.53
C GLU A 134 23.37 -14.86 -7.03
N ASP A 135 24.39 -14.28 -6.40
CA ASP A 135 24.59 -14.36 -4.95
C ASP A 135 23.54 -13.52 -4.21
N VAL A 136 23.15 -12.36 -4.76
CA VAL A 136 22.06 -11.54 -4.21
C VAL A 136 20.75 -12.34 -4.22
N LYS A 137 20.41 -12.92 -5.38
CA LYS A 137 19.21 -13.76 -5.53
C LYS A 137 19.24 -14.96 -4.60
N LYS A 138 20.34 -15.71 -4.58
CA LYS A 138 20.52 -16.88 -3.73
C LYS A 138 20.38 -16.52 -2.25
N TRP A 139 21.02 -15.44 -1.82
CA TRP A 139 20.90 -14.96 -0.44
C TRP A 139 19.44 -14.62 -0.10
N ARG A 140 18.70 -13.96 -1.00
CA ARG A 140 17.28 -13.65 -0.78
C ARG A 140 16.46 -14.92 -0.61
N GLU A 141 16.63 -15.90 -1.50
CA GLU A 141 15.90 -17.16 -1.46
C GLU A 141 16.21 -17.97 -0.19
N GLU A 142 17.50 -18.10 0.17
CA GLU A 142 17.96 -18.84 1.35
C GLU A 142 17.55 -18.20 2.67
N ASN A 143 17.39 -16.87 2.71
CA ASN A 143 17.02 -16.13 3.92
C ASN A 143 15.53 -15.76 3.97
N GLY A 144 14.72 -16.17 2.97
CA GLY A 144 13.28 -15.87 2.93
C GLY A 144 12.95 -14.40 2.67
N TYR A 145 13.72 -13.70 1.84
CA TYR A 145 13.49 -12.31 1.44
C TYR A 145 12.96 -12.20 0.00
N THR A 146 12.27 -11.11 -0.28
CA THR A 146 11.79 -10.74 -1.63
C THR A 146 12.09 -9.26 -1.90
N TRP A 147 12.01 -8.88 -3.17
CA TRP A 147 11.91 -7.47 -3.53
C TRP A 147 10.45 -7.03 -3.42
N HIS A 148 10.24 -5.90 -2.75
CA HIS A 148 9.01 -5.13 -2.76
C HIS A 148 9.17 -3.98 -3.74
N GLU A 149 8.23 -3.86 -4.66
CA GLU A 149 8.16 -2.81 -5.67
C GLU A 149 7.35 -1.63 -5.13
N CYS A 150 8.01 -0.52 -4.82
CA CYS A 150 7.36 0.66 -4.24
C CYS A 150 6.49 1.39 -5.27
N ARG A 151 5.49 2.14 -4.79
CA ARG A 151 4.51 2.87 -5.61
C ARG A 151 5.12 3.94 -6.51
N ASP A 152 6.31 4.44 -6.19
CA ASP A 152 7.04 5.39 -7.03
C ASP A 152 7.54 4.80 -8.36
N CYS A 153 7.34 3.50 -8.58
CA CYS A 153 7.78 2.77 -9.77
C CYS A 153 9.28 2.97 -10.03
N LYS A 154 10.08 3.00 -8.96
CA LYS A 154 11.52 3.19 -9.04
C LYS A 154 12.25 2.46 -7.91
N THR A 155 11.72 2.59 -6.71
CA THR A 155 12.34 2.09 -5.49
C THR A 155 11.97 0.64 -5.25
N MET A 156 12.98 -0.15 -4.88
CA MET A 156 12.88 -1.58 -4.65
C MET A 156 13.46 -1.90 -3.27
N GLN A 157 12.63 -2.45 -2.38
CA GLN A 157 13.02 -2.74 -0.99
C GLN A 157 13.18 -4.23 -0.73
N LYS A 158 14.26 -4.62 -0.06
CA LYS A 158 14.52 -6.02 0.31
C LYS A 158 13.82 -6.35 1.61
N VAL A 159 12.68 -7.01 1.55
CA VAL A 159 11.82 -7.23 2.73
C VAL A 159 11.60 -8.72 3.01
N PRO A 160 11.30 -9.09 4.27
CA PRO A 160 10.95 -10.45 4.63
C PRO A 160 9.71 -10.93 3.86
N ARG A 161 9.84 -12.04 3.14
CA ARG A 161 8.76 -12.60 2.33
C ARG A 161 7.56 -13.02 3.17
N GLU A 162 7.80 -13.50 4.39
CA GLU A 162 6.73 -13.93 5.30
C GLU A 162 5.86 -12.77 5.81
N VAL A 163 6.41 -11.56 5.87
CA VAL A 163 5.61 -10.36 6.16
C VAL A 163 4.96 -9.88 4.86
N HIS A 164 5.77 -9.57 3.85
CA HIS A 164 5.32 -8.95 2.61
C HIS A 164 4.22 -9.74 1.90
N ASN A 165 4.38 -11.06 1.77
CA ASN A 165 3.40 -11.86 1.03
C ASN A 165 2.08 -12.00 1.77
N ASN A 166 2.05 -11.82 3.09
CA ASN A 166 0.83 -11.93 3.90
C ASN A 166 0.16 -10.59 4.20
N MET A 167 0.71 -9.49 3.69
CA MET A 167 0.09 -8.17 3.74
C MET A 167 -0.62 -7.90 2.41
N ASP A 168 -1.92 -7.66 2.47
CA ASP A 168 -2.64 -7.16 1.29
C ASP A 168 -2.22 -5.70 1.05
N HIS A 169 -1.80 -5.41 -0.18
CA HIS A 169 -1.45 -4.06 -0.62
C HIS A 169 -1.47 -3.95 -2.15
N SER A 170 -1.61 -2.73 -2.65
CA SER A 170 -1.28 -2.40 -4.04
C SER A 170 0.20 -1.99 -4.09
N GLY A 171 0.95 -2.49 -5.07
CA GLY A 171 2.38 -2.20 -5.24
C GLY A 171 2.70 -1.50 -6.55
N GLY A 172 3.98 -1.22 -6.79
CA GLY A 172 4.50 -0.46 -7.93
C GLY A 172 4.02 -0.94 -9.30
N VAL A 173 3.95 -2.26 -9.53
CA VAL A 173 3.46 -2.80 -10.82
C VAL A 173 2.00 -2.44 -11.09
N SER A 174 1.14 -2.43 -10.07
CA SER A 174 -0.27 -2.02 -10.24
C SER A 174 -0.36 -0.55 -10.60
N GLU A 175 0.49 0.28 -10.02
CA GLU A 175 0.54 1.73 -10.26
C GLU A 175 1.14 2.06 -11.63
N TYR A 176 2.21 1.36 -12.02
CA TYR A 176 2.77 1.41 -13.37
C TYR A 176 1.71 1.10 -14.42
N LYS A 177 0.93 0.02 -14.23
CA LYS A 177 -0.15 -0.34 -15.14
C LYS A 177 -1.22 0.74 -15.24
N LYS A 178 -1.64 1.34 -14.11
CA LYS A 178 -2.62 2.44 -14.14
C LYS A 178 -2.12 3.63 -14.98
N ASN A 179 -0.84 3.98 -14.83
CA ASN A 179 -0.24 5.12 -15.53
C ASN A 179 0.03 4.86 -17.02
N HIS A 180 0.23 3.60 -17.43
CA HIS A 180 0.53 3.22 -18.82
C HIS A 180 -0.66 2.60 -19.57
N SER A 181 -1.79 2.36 -18.91
CA SER A 181 -3.01 1.85 -19.56
C SER A 181 -3.79 2.92 -20.32
N SER A 182 -3.44 4.21 -20.18
CA SER A 182 -4.08 5.32 -20.90
C SER A 182 -3.58 5.53 -22.35
N GLU A 183 -2.60 4.76 -22.83
CA GLU A 183 -2.09 4.85 -24.21
C GLU A 183 -2.62 3.76 -25.17
N GLY A 184 -3.55 2.90 -24.74
CA GLY A 184 -4.04 1.76 -25.53
C GLY A 184 -5.44 1.89 -26.13
N GLY A 185 -6.04 3.08 -26.12
CA GLY A 185 -7.47 3.29 -26.37
C GLY A 185 -7.83 3.99 -27.68
N GLU A 186 -7.19 3.69 -28.81
CA GLU A 186 -7.75 3.97 -30.14
C GLU A 186 -7.51 2.78 -31.08
N SER A 187 -8.60 2.10 -31.42
CA SER A 187 -8.71 1.20 -32.58
C SER A 187 -10.06 1.39 -33.24
#